data_AF-A0A6J1PH35-F1
#
_entry.id   AF-A0A6J1PH35-F1
#
_cell.length_a   1.000
_cell.length_b   1.000
_cell.length_c   1.000
_cell.angle_alpha   90.00
_cell.angle_beta   90.00
_cell.angle_gamma   90.00
#
_symmetry.space_group_name_H-M   'P 1'
#
loop_
_entity.id
_entity.type
_entity.pdbx_description
1 polymer ?
#
loop_
_entity_poly.entity_id
_entity_poly.type
_entity_poly.pdbx_seq_one_letter_code
_entity_poly.pdbx_strand_id
1 'polypeptide(L)'
;MDRAALLSRDSIACVNKCNLEEIINTASENNVRLRKKLDLIKYEKEKHERTLNILQTESKELAHRRGHCVFKKKTENPMKKKIETLEVQLEHIRMMQIKANIARMKYRSVCSELKEKSVFYASSLKDLEDGIKQQENEIKRLQGVKEEAIELKDSTQETLVKEEIEETNSSKKRDSVIKEYRQRVSDRKMELERLERMIFQTRPRDDFETRGKSRVQIQEDMIKDELARLEEAFAKLRSATGVSRSEEVLNRFLGQQATKESLQKMRTATEQEKMELEKKRQELNVEIETRKFSETKSAEQNAEVTAKLNSQIDEQRSRKERAESASRRIRELLNEVTGILYKLCEKFQVRVINYKFVDDTVQKD
;
A
#
# COMPACT_ATOMS: atom_id res chain seq x y z
N MET A 1 151.59 -76.91 60.10
CA MET A 1 151.16 -75.76 59.27
C MET A 1 149.73 -76.00 58.82
N ASP A 2 148.71 -75.73 59.66
CA ASP A 2 147.29 -76.04 59.34
C ASP A 2 146.30 -75.05 59.97
N ARG A 3 146.66 -73.77 60.05
CA ARG A 3 145.79 -72.70 60.61
C ARG A 3 145.35 -71.64 59.59
N ALA A 4 145.81 -71.74 58.35
CA ALA A 4 145.53 -70.75 57.30
C ALA A 4 144.38 -71.14 56.34
N ALA A 5 143.94 -72.41 56.31
CA ALA A 5 142.92 -72.87 55.36
C ALA A 5 141.46 -72.76 55.86
N LEU A 6 141.23 -72.61 57.18
CA LEU A 6 139.88 -72.53 57.75
C LEU A 6 139.27 -71.12 57.72
N LEU A 7 140.08 -70.06 57.74
CA LEU A 7 139.59 -68.68 57.72
C LEU A 7 139.15 -68.19 56.32
N SER A 8 139.53 -68.90 55.25
CA SER A 8 139.15 -68.54 53.87
C SER A 8 137.80 -69.13 53.43
N ARG A 9 137.29 -70.17 54.11
CA ARG A 9 136.04 -70.85 53.76
C ARG A 9 134.80 -70.19 54.40
N ASP A 10 134.95 -69.65 55.61
CA ASP A 10 133.86 -69.00 56.32
C ASP A 10 133.51 -67.61 55.74
N SER A 11 134.46 -66.92 55.10
CA SER A 11 134.21 -65.65 54.42
C SER A 11 133.38 -65.80 53.14
N ILE A 12 133.51 -66.92 52.41
CA ILE A 12 132.76 -67.17 51.16
C ILE A 12 131.34 -67.68 51.48
N ALA A 13 131.19 -68.46 52.56
CA ALA A 13 129.89 -68.91 53.05
C ALA A 13 129.03 -67.77 53.61
N CYS A 14 129.65 -66.78 54.28
CA CYS A 14 128.96 -65.60 54.80
C CYS A 14 128.45 -64.70 53.65
N VAL A 15 129.25 -64.46 52.62
CA VAL A 15 128.85 -63.64 51.45
C VAL A 15 127.73 -64.29 50.63
N ASN A 16 127.78 -65.61 50.41
CA ASN A 16 126.72 -66.32 49.69
C ASN A 16 125.41 -66.39 50.46
N LYS A 17 125.46 -66.45 51.80
CA LYS A 17 124.28 -66.40 52.66
C LYS A 17 123.64 -65.02 52.65
N CYS A 18 124.44 -63.95 52.71
CA CYS A 18 123.95 -62.57 52.58
C CYS A 18 123.30 -62.32 51.21
N ASN A 19 123.88 -62.82 50.11
CA ASN A 19 123.28 -62.71 48.77
C ASN A 19 121.95 -63.47 48.63
N LEU A 20 121.82 -64.66 49.24
CA LEU A 20 120.57 -65.43 49.21
C LEU A 20 119.46 -64.77 50.04
N GLU A 21 119.80 -64.20 51.19
CA GLU A 21 118.88 -63.46 52.06
C GLU A 21 118.32 -62.21 51.34
N GLU A 22 119.18 -61.48 50.61
CA GLU A 22 118.77 -60.33 49.78
C GLU A 22 117.84 -60.75 48.62
N ILE A 23 118.13 -61.86 47.94
CA ILE A 23 117.26 -62.39 46.87
C ILE A 23 115.89 -62.80 47.43
N ILE A 24 115.86 -63.46 48.59
CA ILE A 24 114.62 -63.86 49.26
C ILE A 24 113.81 -62.62 49.66
N ASN A 25 114.45 -61.63 50.28
CA ASN A 25 113.78 -60.38 50.66
C ASN A 25 113.23 -59.65 49.43
N THR A 26 114.01 -59.54 48.35
CA THR A 26 113.57 -58.92 47.10
C THR A 26 112.40 -59.69 46.46
N ALA A 27 112.42 -61.03 46.50
CA ALA A 27 111.34 -61.87 46.02
C ALA A 27 110.07 -61.74 46.88
N SER A 28 110.21 -61.64 48.20
CA SER A 28 109.11 -61.41 49.14
C SER A 28 108.49 -60.03 48.95
N GLU A 29 109.29 -58.98 48.81
CA GLU A 29 108.80 -57.63 48.48
C GLU A 29 108.07 -57.59 47.13
N ASN A 30 108.61 -58.26 46.12
CA ASN A 30 107.94 -58.41 44.83
C ASN A 30 106.61 -59.18 44.95
N ASN A 31 106.55 -60.23 45.78
CA ASN A 31 105.32 -60.98 46.03
C ASN A 31 104.26 -60.09 46.69
N VAL A 32 104.65 -59.29 47.69
CA VAL A 32 103.76 -58.33 48.34
C VAL A 32 103.28 -57.27 47.35
N ARG A 33 104.17 -56.75 46.50
CA ARG A 33 103.81 -55.77 45.44
C ARG A 33 102.84 -56.37 44.42
N LEU A 34 103.05 -57.61 44.00
CA LEU A 34 102.17 -58.31 43.06
C LEU A 34 100.80 -58.61 43.68
N ARG A 35 100.74 -58.99 44.96
CA ARG A 35 99.46 -59.16 45.69
C ARG A 35 98.68 -57.86 45.75
N LYS A 36 99.33 -56.74 46.13
CA LYS A 36 98.68 -55.42 46.13
C LYS A 36 98.14 -55.03 44.76
N LYS A 37 98.90 -55.29 43.68
CA LYS A 37 98.42 -55.08 42.30
C LYS A 37 97.23 -55.98 41.96
N LEU A 38 97.27 -57.26 42.35
CA LEU A 38 96.17 -58.19 42.12
C LEU A 38 94.89 -57.75 42.86
N ASP A 39 95.02 -57.31 44.11
CA ASP A 39 93.89 -56.83 44.91
C ASP A 39 93.29 -55.55 44.31
N LEU A 40 94.13 -54.64 43.81
CA LEU A 40 93.67 -53.46 43.09
C LEU A 40 92.89 -53.82 41.82
N ILE A 41 93.41 -54.74 41.01
CA ILE A 41 92.73 -55.21 39.78
C ILE A 41 91.41 -55.90 40.13
N LYS A 42 91.37 -56.71 41.20
CA LYS A 42 90.13 -57.35 41.66
C LYS A 42 89.08 -56.32 42.07
N TYR A 43 89.49 -55.30 42.83
CA TYR A 43 88.61 -54.22 43.23
C TYR A 43 88.06 -53.44 42.02
N GLU A 44 88.92 -53.10 41.05
CA GLU A 44 88.49 -52.41 39.83
C GLU A 44 87.53 -53.26 39.00
N LYS A 45 87.82 -54.56 38.83
CA LYS A 45 86.92 -55.50 38.14
C LYS A 45 85.55 -55.54 38.80
N GLU A 46 85.50 -55.69 40.12
CA GLU A 46 84.24 -55.76 40.86
C GLU A 46 83.45 -54.45 40.77
N LYS A 47 84.13 -53.30 40.81
CA LYS A 47 83.51 -51.99 40.58
C LYS A 47 82.89 -51.89 39.18
N HIS A 48 83.61 -52.33 38.15
CA HIS A 48 83.08 -52.33 36.78
C HIS A 48 81.90 -53.29 36.61
N GLU A 49 81.94 -54.46 37.23
CA GLU A 49 80.86 -55.45 37.18
C GLU A 49 79.58 -54.93 37.85
N ARG A 50 79.69 -54.29 39.02
CA ARG A 50 78.56 -53.60 39.67
C ARG A 50 77.96 -52.51 38.77
N THR A 51 78.81 -51.70 38.14
CA THR A 51 78.36 -50.64 37.23
C THR A 51 77.62 -51.20 36.03
N LEU A 52 78.13 -52.29 35.45
CA LEU A 52 77.51 -52.96 34.30
C LEU A 52 76.15 -53.56 34.66
N ASN A 53 76.02 -54.16 35.84
CA ASN A 53 74.75 -54.68 36.33
C ASN A 53 73.71 -53.57 36.51
N ILE A 54 74.09 -52.41 37.07
CA ILE A 54 73.19 -51.25 37.21
C ILE A 54 72.71 -50.77 35.84
N LEU A 55 73.62 -50.57 34.88
CA LEU A 55 73.27 -50.13 33.53
C LEU A 55 72.38 -51.16 32.81
N GLN A 56 72.62 -52.45 33.03
CA GLN A 56 71.80 -53.51 32.45
C GLN A 56 70.38 -53.51 33.03
N THR A 57 70.22 -53.27 34.34
CA THR A 57 68.89 -53.12 34.95
C THR A 57 68.16 -51.88 34.43
N GLU A 58 68.84 -50.74 34.32
CA GLU A 58 68.26 -49.50 33.80
C GLU A 58 67.83 -49.64 32.34
N SER A 59 68.66 -50.29 31.50
CA SER A 59 68.31 -50.58 30.10
C SER A 59 67.06 -51.46 29.98
N LYS A 60 66.94 -52.50 30.83
CA LYS A 60 65.74 -53.35 30.89
C LYS A 60 64.50 -52.56 31.29
N GLU A 61 64.61 -51.68 32.30
CA GLU A 61 63.50 -50.82 32.73
C GLU A 61 63.08 -49.82 31.64
N LEU A 62 64.04 -49.19 30.96
CA LEU A 62 63.77 -48.27 29.85
C LEU A 62 63.12 -48.99 28.67
N ALA A 63 63.56 -50.20 28.33
CA ALA A 63 62.94 -51.04 27.31
C ALA A 63 61.49 -51.39 27.69
N HIS A 64 61.24 -51.73 28.96
CA HIS A 64 59.90 -52.03 29.47
C HIS A 64 58.98 -50.81 29.44
N ARG A 65 59.47 -49.63 29.87
CA ARG A 65 58.73 -48.36 29.77
C ARG A 65 58.41 -48.00 28.33
N ARG A 66 59.37 -48.15 27.40
CA ARG A 66 59.17 -47.87 25.98
C ARG A 66 58.14 -48.81 25.37
N GLY A 67 58.23 -50.11 25.66
CA GLY A 67 57.25 -51.11 25.24
C GLY A 67 55.84 -50.79 25.73
N HIS A 68 55.69 -50.45 27.02
CA HIS A 68 54.39 -50.10 27.62
C HIS A 68 53.79 -48.82 27.03
N CYS A 69 54.62 -47.82 26.71
CA CYS A 69 54.17 -46.56 26.12
C CYS A 69 53.74 -46.74 24.64
N VAL A 70 54.44 -47.60 23.90
CA VAL A 70 54.08 -47.94 22.51
C VAL A 70 52.81 -48.79 22.46
N PHE A 71 52.61 -49.72 23.40
CA PHE A 71 51.38 -50.52 23.46
C PHE A 71 50.14 -49.67 23.73
N LYS A 72 50.22 -48.71 24.67
CA LYS A 72 49.15 -47.73 24.92
C LYS A 72 48.81 -46.84 23.71
N LYS A 73 49.73 -46.66 22.76
CA LYS A 73 49.48 -45.91 21.52
C LYS A 73 48.89 -46.78 20.40
N LYS A 74 49.13 -48.09 20.42
CA LYS A 74 48.64 -49.03 19.39
C LYS A 74 47.25 -49.59 19.70
N THR A 75 46.85 -49.67 20.96
CA THR A 75 45.46 -49.94 21.34
C THR A 75 44.66 -48.65 21.13
N GLU A 76 43.68 -48.64 20.24
CA GLU A 76 42.83 -47.47 19.97
C GLU A 76 42.39 -46.80 21.28
N ASN A 77 42.80 -45.55 21.46
CA ASN A 77 42.47 -44.79 22.66
C ASN A 77 40.93 -44.66 22.73
N PRO A 78 40.24 -45.20 23.76
CA PRO A 78 38.78 -45.13 23.87
C PRO A 78 38.28 -43.68 23.91
N MET A 79 39.10 -42.72 24.35
CA MET A 79 38.78 -41.30 24.27
C MET A 79 38.73 -40.81 22.82
N LYS A 80 39.59 -41.30 21.92
CA LYS A 80 39.60 -40.89 20.51
C LYS A 80 38.31 -41.30 19.81
N LYS A 81 37.87 -42.56 19.99
CA LYS A 81 36.58 -43.03 19.45
C LYS A 81 35.39 -42.24 19.99
N LYS A 82 35.44 -41.86 21.29
CA LYS A 82 34.41 -41.03 21.91
C LYS A 82 34.37 -39.62 21.31
N ILE A 83 35.53 -39.01 21.06
CA ILE A 83 35.64 -37.72 20.38
C ILE A 83 35.06 -37.82 18.97
N GLU A 84 35.49 -38.80 18.17
CA GLU A 84 34.98 -39.02 16.80
C GLU A 84 33.45 -39.19 16.79
N THR A 85 32.90 -39.96 17.74
CA THR A 85 31.43 -40.15 17.85
C THR A 85 30.71 -38.85 18.20
N LEU A 86 31.25 -38.06 19.13
CA LEU A 86 30.68 -36.77 19.52
C LEU A 86 30.75 -35.74 18.39
N GLU A 87 31.82 -35.75 17.59
CA GLU A 87 31.96 -34.90 16.41
C GLU A 87 30.89 -35.23 15.35
N VAL A 88 30.69 -36.51 15.06
CA VAL A 88 29.63 -36.95 14.14
C VAL A 88 28.25 -36.55 14.66
N GLN A 89 27.98 -36.73 15.96
CA GLN A 89 26.71 -36.30 16.57
C GLN A 89 26.53 -34.78 16.50
N LEU A 90 27.58 -34.01 16.74
CA LEU A 90 27.55 -32.55 16.66
C LEU A 90 27.25 -32.08 15.23
N GLU A 91 27.89 -32.66 14.22
CA GLU A 91 27.60 -32.35 12.82
C GLU A 91 26.18 -32.74 12.42
N HIS A 92 25.68 -33.89 12.91
CA HIS A 92 24.30 -34.28 12.69
C HIS A 92 23.32 -33.26 13.29
N ILE A 93 23.56 -32.78 14.53
CA ILE A 93 22.73 -31.76 15.18
C ILE A 93 22.81 -30.44 14.40
N ARG A 94 24.00 -30.00 13.95
CA ARG A 94 24.18 -28.80 13.13
C ARG A 94 23.39 -28.88 11.83
N MET A 95 23.48 -30.02 11.13
CA MET A 95 22.69 -30.26 9.92
C MET A 95 21.19 -30.19 10.20
N MET A 96 20.72 -30.79 11.30
CA MET A 96 19.30 -30.72 11.68
C MET A 96 18.86 -29.29 12.01
N GLN A 97 19.71 -28.51 12.66
CA GLN A 97 19.45 -27.10 12.94
C GLN A 97 19.34 -26.27 11.65
N ILE A 98 20.22 -26.51 10.67
CA ILE A 98 20.16 -25.86 9.35
C ILE A 98 18.85 -26.22 8.64
N LYS A 99 18.48 -27.50 8.61
CA LYS A 99 17.21 -27.96 8.00
C LYS A 99 15.99 -27.31 8.68
N ALA A 100 15.98 -27.27 10.01
CA ALA A 100 14.92 -26.62 10.78
C ALA A 100 14.85 -25.10 10.50
N ASN A 101 15.99 -24.43 10.36
CA ASN A 101 16.05 -23.01 10.02
C ASN A 101 15.50 -22.75 8.60
N ILE A 102 15.87 -23.57 7.62
CA ILE A 102 15.35 -23.47 6.24
C ILE A 102 13.83 -23.65 6.25
N ALA A 103 13.30 -24.68 6.94
CA ALA A 103 11.87 -24.89 7.07
C ALA A 103 11.19 -23.66 7.71
N ARG A 104 11.74 -23.15 8.82
CA ARG A 104 11.22 -21.95 9.50
C ARG A 104 11.19 -20.72 8.58
N MET A 105 12.25 -20.51 7.79
CA MET A 105 12.30 -19.40 6.84
C MET A 105 11.23 -19.54 5.75
N LYS A 106 11.05 -20.75 5.19
CA LYS A 106 9.99 -21.03 4.21
C LYS A 106 8.60 -20.75 4.77
N TYR A 107 8.29 -21.26 5.97
CA TYR A 107 7.00 -21.00 6.61
C TYR A 107 6.78 -19.52 6.89
N ARG A 108 7.82 -18.80 7.34
CA ARG A 108 7.73 -17.34 7.53
C ARG A 108 7.43 -16.59 6.23
N SER A 109 8.07 -16.98 5.11
CA SER A 109 7.79 -16.39 3.79
C SER A 109 6.33 -16.60 3.41
N VAL A 110 5.85 -17.84 3.48
CA VAL A 110 4.46 -18.20 3.14
C VAL A 110 3.48 -17.44 4.03
N CYS A 111 3.73 -17.36 5.34
CA CYS A 111 2.87 -16.60 6.25
C CYS A 111 2.87 -15.09 5.93
N SER A 112 4.00 -14.53 5.49
CA SER A 112 4.08 -13.12 5.09
C SER A 112 3.24 -12.87 3.84
N GLU A 113 3.40 -13.69 2.81
CA GLU A 113 2.62 -13.60 1.56
C GLU A 113 1.12 -13.78 1.80
N LEU A 114 0.73 -14.73 2.67
CA LEU A 114 -0.68 -14.94 3.02
C LEU A 114 -1.27 -13.74 3.76
N LYS A 115 -0.51 -13.10 4.66
CA LYS A 115 -0.96 -11.88 5.34
C LYS A 115 -1.11 -10.72 4.37
N GLU A 116 -0.15 -10.53 3.47
CA GLU A 116 -0.23 -9.50 2.44
C GLU A 116 -1.46 -9.71 1.54
N LYS A 117 -1.68 -10.94 1.05
CA LYS A 117 -2.87 -11.29 0.27
C LYS A 117 -4.17 -11.08 1.06
N SER A 118 -4.19 -11.43 2.35
CA SER A 118 -5.36 -11.21 3.22
C SER A 118 -5.72 -9.72 3.31
N VAL A 119 -4.73 -8.84 3.46
CA VAL A 119 -4.96 -7.39 3.51
C VAL A 119 -5.40 -6.85 2.15
N PHE A 120 -4.79 -7.34 1.07
CA PHE A 120 -5.17 -6.98 -0.29
C PHE A 120 -6.63 -7.34 -0.58
N TYR A 121 -7.04 -8.57 -0.30
CA TYR A 121 -8.42 -9.01 -0.52
C TYR A 121 -9.42 -8.28 0.37
N ALA A 122 -9.08 -7.99 1.62
CA ALA A 122 -9.95 -7.19 2.49
C ALA A 122 -10.17 -5.77 1.94
N SER A 123 -9.11 -5.15 1.41
CA SER A 123 -9.21 -3.82 0.79
C SER A 123 -10.02 -3.86 -0.51
N SER A 124 -9.72 -4.80 -1.40
CA SER A 124 -10.44 -4.99 -2.65
C SER A 124 -11.92 -5.32 -2.43
N LEU A 125 -12.26 -6.09 -1.39
CA LEU A 125 -13.65 -6.38 -1.05
C LEU A 125 -14.38 -5.11 -0.61
N LYS A 126 -13.76 -4.31 0.26
CA LYS A 126 -14.33 -3.04 0.71
C LYS A 126 -14.57 -2.08 -0.45
N ASP A 127 -13.62 -1.96 -1.38
CA ASP A 127 -13.78 -1.11 -2.57
C ASP A 127 -14.96 -1.56 -3.45
N LEU A 128 -15.16 -2.87 -3.59
CA LEU A 128 -16.31 -3.44 -4.29
C LEU A 128 -17.62 -3.18 -3.55
N GLU A 129 -17.65 -3.36 -2.23
CA GLU A 129 -18.83 -3.07 -1.39
C GLU A 129 -19.22 -1.59 -1.46
N ASP A 130 -18.25 -0.68 -1.38
CA ASP A 130 -18.46 0.76 -1.53
C ASP A 130 -18.97 1.09 -2.95
N GLY A 131 -18.43 0.43 -3.98
CA GLY A 131 -18.92 0.55 -5.36
C GLY A 131 -20.37 0.08 -5.54
N ILE A 132 -20.74 -1.06 -4.96
CA ILE A 132 -22.13 -1.57 -4.99
C ILE A 132 -23.06 -0.58 -4.30
N LYS A 133 -22.67 -0.07 -3.13
CA LYS A 133 -23.48 0.91 -2.38
C LYS A 133 -23.69 2.21 -3.17
N GLN A 134 -22.67 2.67 -3.88
CA GLN A 134 -22.79 3.83 -4.77
C GLN A 134 -23.78 3.55 -5.92
N GLN A 135 -23.69 2.38 -6.55
CA GLN A 135 -24.60 1.99 -7.62
C GLN A 135 -26.04 1.85 -7.13
N GLU A 136 -26.27 1.27 -5.95
CA GLU A 136 -27.60 1.18 -5.34
C GLU A 136 -28.20 2.57 -5.09
N ASN A 137 -27.40 3.51 -4.59
CA ASN A 137 -27.85 4.89 -4.38
C ASN A 137 -28.20 5.57 -5.70
N GLU A 138 -27.40 5.37 -6.75
CA GLU A 138 -27.67 5.93 -8.07
C GLU A 138 -28.92 5.32 -8.71
N ILE A 139 -29.15 4.01 -8.55
CA ILE A 139 -30.38 3.35 -9.01
C ILE A 139 -31.60 3.95 -8.30
N LYS A 140 -31.54 4.13 -6.97
CA LYS A 140 -32.63 4.77 -6.22
C LYS A 140 -32.91 6.19 -6.71
N ARG A 141 -31.85 6.97 -6.98
CA ARG A 141 -31.98 8.33 -7.51
C ARG A 141 -32.66 8.32 -8.89
N LEU A 142 -32.21 7.43 -9.80
CA LEU A 142 -32.80 7.30 -11.13
C LEU A 142 -34.24 6.81 -11.11
N GLN A 143 -34.59 5.93 -10.16
CA GLN A 143 -35.98 5.51 -9.94
C GLN A 143 -36.86 6.71 -9.53
N GLY A 144 -36.39 7.57 -8.62
CA GLY A 144 -37.09 8.80 -8.25
C GLY A 144 -37.30 9.73 -9.44
N VAL A 145 -36.27 9.97 -10.26
CA VAL A 145 -36.40 10.78 -11.48
C VAL A 145 -37.40 10.17 -12.47
N LYS A 146 -37.43 8.84 -12.60
CA LYS A 146 -38.40 8.14 -13.46
C LYS A 146 -39.82 8.34 -12.94
N GLU A 147 -40.05 8.25 -11.63
CA GLU A 147 -41.35 8.46 -11.02
C GLU A 147 -41.83 9.89 -11.25
N GLU A 148 -40.98 10.89 -10.99
CA GLU A 148 -41.28 12.31 -11.27
C GLU A 148 -41.62 12.55 -12.76
N ALA A 149 -40.88 11.91 -13.68
CA ALA A 149 -41.16 12.04 -15.11
C ALA A 149 -42.49 11.40 -15.52
N ILE A 150 -42.88 10.28 -14.89
CA ILE A 150 -44.18 9.65 -15.12
C ILE A 150 -45.30 10.55 -14.59
N GLU A 151 -45.17 11.06 -13.36
CA GLU A 151 -46.14 11.98 -12.75
C GLU A 151 -46.34 13.24 -13.61
N LEU A 152 -45.25 13.84 -14.08
CA LEU A 152 -45.32 15.02 -14.95
C LEU A 152 -46.02 14.71 -16.28
N LYS A 153 -45.68 13.58 -16.90
CA LYS A 153 -46.32 13.13 -18.15
C LYS A 153 -47.82 12.86 -17.93
N ASP A 154 -48.20 12.20 -16.85
CA ASP A 154 -49.61 11.91 -16.55
C ASP A 154 -50.39 13.20 -16.24
N SER A 155 -49.79 14.16 -15.50
CA SER A 155 -50.38 15.46 -15.22
C SER A 155 -50.58 16.31 -16.49
N THR A 156 -49.58 16.35 -17.37
CA THR A 156 -49.68 17.04 -18.67
C THR A 156 -50.71 16.40 -19.60
N GLN A 157 -50.82 15.07 -19.58
CA GLN A 157 -51.85 14.37 -20.34
C GLN A 157 -53.26 14.65 -19.79
N GLU A 158 -53.43 14.69 -18.46
CA GLU A 158 -54.71 15.01 -17.84
C GLU A 158 -55.16 16.45 -18.16
N THR A 159 -54.23 17.41 -18.09
CA THR A 159 -54.50 18.81 -18.44
C THR A 159 -54.88 18.98 -19.91
N LEU A 160 -54.15 18.33 -20.83
CA LEU A 160 -54.47 18.33 -22.26
C LEU A 160 -55.88 17.78 -22.53
N VAL A 161 -56.24 16.64 -21.93
CA VAL A 161 -57.58 16.05 -22.10
C VAL A 161 -58.68 16.99 -21.59
N LYS A 162 -58.45 17.69 -20.47
CA LYS A 162 -59.40 18.68 -19.94
C LYS A 162 -59.60 19.85 -20.91
N GLU A 163 -58.51 20.39 -21.46
CA GLU A 163 -58.55 21.48 -22.45
C GLU A 163 -59.26 21.05 -23.75
N GLU A 164 -58.99 19.83 -24.24
CA GLU A 164 -59.69 19.28 -25.42
C GLU A 164 -61.20 19.15 -25.18
N ILE A 165 -61.62 18.66 -24.01
CA ILE A 165 -63.04 18.58 -23.62
C ILE A 165 -63.66 19.98 -23.52
N GLU A 166 -62.94 20.95 -22.95
CA GLU A 166 -63.43 22.32 -22.83
C GLU A 166 -63.61 22.98 -24.20
N GLU A 167 -62.62 22.86 -25.11
CA GLU A 167 -62.71 23.42 -26.45
C GLU A 167 -63.80 22.76 -27.28
N THR A 168 -63.94 21.43 -27.21
CA THR A 168 -65.04 20.73 -27.89
C THR A 168 -66.41 21.15 -27.37
N ASN A 169 -66.55 21.38 -26.07
CA ASN A 169 -67.78 21.89 -25.47
C ASN A 169 -68.05 23.35 -25.87
N SER A 170 -67.02 24.19 -25.89
CA SER A 170 -67.09 25.59 -26.36
C SER A 170 -67.52 25.66 -27.83
N SER A 171 -66.92 24.84 -28.68
CA SER A 171 -67.30 24.68 -30.09
C SER A 171 -68.76 24.26 -30.26
N LYS A 172 -69.21 23.22 -29.55
CA LYS A 172 -70.62 22.79 -29.56
C LYS A 172 -71.59 23.91 -29.13
N LYS A 173 -71.23 24.71 -28.13
CA LYS A 173 -72.04 25.87 -27.70
C LYS A 173 -72.13 26.91 -28.82
N ARG A 174 -71.00 27.25 -29.45
CA ARG A 174 -70.96 28.17 -30.60
C ARG A 174 -71.82 27.66 -31.76
N ASP A 175 -71.72 26.38 -32.11
CA ASP A 175 -72.50 25.77 -33.18
C ASP A 175 -74.00 25.75 -32.87
N SER A 176 -74.38 25.46 -31.62
CA SER A 176 -75.77 25.53 -31.17
C SER A 176 -76.36 26.92 -31.35
N VAL A 177 -75.61 27.96 -30.94
CA VAL A 177 -76.03 29.36 -31.10
C VAL A 177 -76.16 29.74 -32.58
N ILE A 178 -75.18 29.35 -33.42
CA ILE A 178 -75.23 29.59 -34.87
C ILE A 178 -76.46 28.91 -35.48
N LYS A 179 -76.75 27.67 -35.10
CA LYS A 179 -77.91 26.93 -35.58
C LYS A 179 -79.22 27.60 -35.17
N GLU A 180 -79.31 28.09 -33.94
CA GLU A 180 -80.47 28.84 -33.45
C GLU A 180 -80.70 30.12 -34.26
N TYR A 181 -79.65 30.92 -34.51
CA TYR A 181 -79.75 32.11 -35.35
C TYR A 181 -80.15 31.79 -36.79
N ARG A 182 -79.59 30.72 -37.39
CA ARG A 182 -79.98 30.25 -38.72
C ARG A 182 -81.47 29.88 -38.77
N GLN A 183 -81.99 29.22 -37.72
CA GLN A 183 -83.41 28.89 -37.62
C GLN A 183 -84.27 30.14 -37.55
N ARG A 184 -83.96 31.09 -36.65
CA ARG A 184 -84.70 32.37 -36.53
C ARG A 184 -84.73 33.15 -37.84
N VAL A 185 -83.61 33.17 -38.59
CA VAL A 185 -83.55 33.80 -39.91
C VAL A 185 -84.43 33.07 -40.92
N SER A 186 -84.43 31.74 -40.93
CA SER A 186 -85.28 30.93 -41.80
C SER A 186 -86.77 31.13 -41.51
N ASP A 187 -87.16 31.12 -40.23
CA ASP A 187 -88.53 31.36 -39.78
C ASP A 187 -88.99 32.75 -40.21
N ARG A 188 -88.16 33.78 -39.97
CA ARG A 188 -88.46 35.14 -40.38
C ARG A 188 -88.57 35.29 -41.90
N LYS A 189 -87.75 34.58 -42.66
CA LYS A 189 -87.83 34.54 -44.12
C LYS A 189 -89.17 33.95 -44.58
N MET A 190 -89.62 32.84 -43.98
CA MET A 190 -90.93 32.24 -44.30
C MET A 190 -92.10 33.16 -43.94
N GLU A 191 -92.03 33.84 -42.79
CA GLU A 191 -93.04 34.84 -42.40
C GLU A 191 -93.09 36.02 -43.38
N LEU A 192 -91.93 36.56 -43.75
CA LEU A 192 -91.83 37.64 -44.72
C LEU A 192 -92.34 37.22 -46.09
N GLU A 193 -92.03 36.00 -46.55
CA GLU A 193 -92.56 35.45 -47.79
C GLU A 193 -94.09 35.28 -47.74
N ARG A 194 -94.64 34.84 -46.59
CA ARG A 194 -96.10 34.79 -46.37
C ARG A 194 -96.72 36.18 -46.40
N LEU A 195 -96.10 37.17 -45.76
CA LEU A 195 -96.54 38.56 -45.77
C LEU A 195 -96.42 39.18 -47.17
N GLU A 196 -95.36 38.88 -47.91
CA GLU A 196 -95.15 39.30 -49.30
C GLU A 196 -96.28 38.78 -50.20
N ARG A 197 -96.63 37.49 -50.09
CA ARG A 197 -97.78 36.92 -50.79
C ARG A 197 -99.11 37.61 -50.43
N MET A 198 -99.23 38.14 -49.22
CA MET A 198 -100.43 38.82 -48.72
C MET A 198 -100.48 40.31 -49.10
N ILE A 199 -99.34 41.00 -49.17
CA ILE A 199 -99.21 42.44 -49.44
C ILE A 199 -99.16 42.73 -50.95
N PHE A 200 -98.61 41.83 -51.76
CA PHE A 200 -98.48 42.05 -53.21
C PHE A 200 -99.70 41.60 -54.03
N GLN A 201 -100.82 41.24 -53.37
CA GLN A 201 -102.16 41.35 -53.95
C GLN A 201 -102.76 42.72 -53.58
N THR A 202 -102.87 43.59 -54.59
CA THR A 202 -103.61 44.88 -54.62
C THR A 202 -103.06 46.10 -53.83
N ARG A 203 -102.49 47.03 -54.61
CA ARG A 203 -102.30 48.52 -54.48
C ARG A 203 -103.38 49.30 -53.66
N PRO A 204 -103.27 50.64 -53.42
CA PRO A 204 -102.28 51.48 -52.71
C PRO A 204 -102.95 52.51 -51.73
N ARG A 205 -102.13 53.44 -51.17
CA ARG A 205 -102.44 54.83 -50.71
C ARG A 205 -102.70 55.17 -49.20
N ASP A 206 -101.94 56.19 -48.80
CA ASP A 206 -102.22 57.44 -48.05
C ASP A 206 -102.44 57.57 -46.52
N ASP A 207 -101.74 58.61 -46.05
CA ASP A 207 -101.84 59.48 -44.87
C ASP A 207 -103.09 59.38 -43.99
N PHE A 208 -102.87 59.39 -42.68
CA PHE A 208 -103.75 60.07 -41.73
C PHE A 208 -102.99 60.61 -40.51
N GLU A 209 -103.03 61.93 -40.35
CA GLU A 209 -102.74 62.65 -39.10
C GLU A 209 -103.88 62.46 -38.08
N THR A 210 -103.56 62.56 -36.78
CA THR A 210 -104.08 63.57 -35.82
C THR A 210 -104.30 63.01 -34.40
N ARG A 211 -103.42 63.47 -33.47
CA ARG A 211 -103.69 64.01 -32.10
C ARG A 211 -104.42 63.17 -31.04
N GLY A 212 -103.80 63.11 -29.84
CA GLY A 212 -104.49 62.92 -28.56
C GLY A 212 -103.53 62.97 -27.36
N LYS A 213 -103.58 64.06 -26.56
CA LYS A 213 -102.69 64.34 -25.41
C LYS A 213 -103.31 63.92 -24.07
N SER A 214 -102.40 63.51 -23.18
CA SER A 214 -102.27 63.80 -21.74
C SER A 214 -103.27 63.22 -20.75
N ARG A 215 -102.74 62.41 -19.81
CA ARG A 215 -103.04 62.51 -18.37
C ARG A 215 -102.07 61.71 -17.46
N VAL A 216 -100.78 62.05 -17.35
CA VAL A 216 -99.90 61.52 -16.27
C VAL A 216 -98.76 62.50 -15.90
N GLN A 217 -99.08 63.75 -15.56
CA GLN A 217 -98.05 64.81 -15.46
C GLN A 217 -97.49 65.08 -14.05
N ILE A 218 -97.88 64.34 -13.01
CA ILE A 218 -97.44 64.63 -11.63
C ILE A 218 -96.40 63.59 -11.12
N GLN A 219 -96.35 62.39 -11.71
CA GLN A 219 -95.30 61.41 -11.43
C GLN A 219 -94.09 61.57 -12.37
N GLU A 220 -94.31 62.13 -13.57
CA GLU A 220 -93.26 62.40 -14.57
C GLU A 220 -92.25 63.44 -14.10
N ASP A 221 -92.64 64.48 -13.37
CA ASP A 221 -91.72 65.57 -13.04
C ASP A 221 -90.69 65.17 -11.96
N MET A 222 -91.05 64.29 -11.02
CA MET A 222 -90.07 63.67 -10.10
C MET A 222 -89.14 62.69 -10.81
N ILE A 223 -89.66 61.95 -11.80
CA ILE A 223 -88.86 61.00 -12.60
C ILE A 223 -87.92 61.76 -13.54
N LYS A 224 -88.34 62.92 -14.07
CA LYS A 224 -87.52 63.80 -14.93
C LYS A 224 -86.36 64.43 -14.17
N ASP A 225 -86.59 64.90 -12.94
CA ASP A 225 -85.51 65.45 -12.12
C ASP A 225 -84.46 64.38 -11.75
N GLU A 226 -84.90 63.16 -11.40
CA GLU A 226 -83.96 62.08 -11.10
C GLU A 226 -83.24 61.58 -12.37
N LEU A 227 -83.91 61.56 -13.53
CA LEU A 227 -83.29 61.29 -14.83
C LEU A 227 -82.24 62.35 -15.17
N ALA A 228 -82.54 63.64 -14.97
CA ALA A 228 -81.59 64.72 -15.23
C ALA A 228 -80.34 64.60 -14.34
N ARG A 229 -80.52 64.26 -13.07
CA ARG A 229 -79.43 64.01 -12.11
C ARG A 229 -78.56 62.81 -12.51
N LEU A 230 -79.19 61.71 -12.93
CA LEU A 230 -78.49 60.51 -13.40
C LEU A 230 -77.75 60.77 -14.73
N GLU A 231 -78.35 61.52 -15.66
CA GLU A 231 -77.73 61.90 -16.93
C GLU A 231 -76.48 62.77 -16.69
N GLU A 232 -76.54 63.73 -15.76
CA GLU A 232 -75.40 64.56 -15.35
C GLU A 232 -74.29 63.70 -14.71
N ALA A 233 -74.64 62.75 -13.85
CA ALA A 233 -73.68 61.82 -13.25
C ALA A 233 -73.00 60.94 -14.31
N PHE A 234 -73.75 60.43 -15.29
CA PHE A 234 -73.19 59.66 -16.41
C PHE A 234 -72.36 60.52 -17.36
N ALA A 235 -72.69 61.80 -17.54
CA ALA A 235 -71.86 62.73 -18.31
C ALA A 235 -70.51 62.97 -17.62
N LYS A 236 -70.51 63.16 -16.29
CA LYS A 236 -69.27 63.27 -15.49
C LYS A 236 -68.43 61.99 -15.56
N LEU A 237 -69.06 60.82 -15.45
CA LEU A 237 -68.37 59.54 -15.57
C LEU A 237 -67.77 59.32 -16.97
N ARG A 238 -68.51 59.63 -18.03
CA ARG A 238 -68.02 59.58 -19.43
C ARG A 238 -66.81 60.49 -19.64
N SER A 239 -66.90 61.73 -19.15
CA SER A 239 -65.80 62.71 -19.16
C SER A 239 -64.56 62.17 -18.43
N ALA A 240 -64.71 61.64 -17.22
CA ALA A 240 -63.59 61.16 -16.41
C ALA A 240 -62.94 59.88 -16.97
N THR A 241 -63.73 59.02 -17.61
CA THR A 241 -63.25 57.75 -18.21
C THR A 241 -62.83 57.88 -19.67
N GLY A 242 -63.11 59.02 -20.32
CA GLY A 242 -62.76 59.31 -21.71
C GLY A 242 -63.55 58.48 -22.73
N VAL A 243 -64.76 58.04 -22.39
CA VAL A 243 -65.64 57.24 -23.27
C VAL A 243 -66.86 58.02 -23.72
N SER A 244 -67.26 57.81 -24.97
CA SER A 244 -68.31 58.57 -25.64
C SER A 244 -69.72 58.08 -25.28
N ARG A 245 -69.87 56.79 -24.94
CA ARG A 245 -71.16 56.15 -24.60
C ARG A 245 -71.20 55.73 -23.13
N SER A 246 -72.35 55.92 -22.48
CA SER A 246 -72.56 55.56 -21.07
C SER A 246 -72.36 54.06 -20.81
N GLU A 247 -72.71 53.23 -21.80
CA GLU A 247 -72.58 51.77 -21.77
C GLU A 247 -71.11 51.30 -21.68
N GLU A 248 -70.17 52.10 -22.20
CA GLU A 248 -68.75 51.74 -22.28
C GLU A 248 -67.98 52.08 -20.99
N VAL A 249 -68.53 52.94 -20.14
CA VAL A 249 -67.94 53.36 -18.86
C VAL A 249 -67.66 52.14 -17.98
N LEU A 250 -68.65 51.24 -17.86
CA LEU A 250 -68.51 50.03 -17.04
C LEU A 250 -67.40 49.11 -17.57
N ASN A 251 -67.35 48.90 -18.88
CA ASN A 251 -66.33 48.07 -19.52
C ASN A 251 -64.91 48.62 -19.31
N ARG A 252 -64.76 49.96 -19.30
CA ARG A 252 -63.48 50.62 -19.00
C ARG A 252 -63.02 50.34 -17.57
N PHE A 253 -63.91 50.46 -16.59
CA PHE A 253 -63.61 50.16 -15.17
C PHE A 253 -63.28 48.68 -14.96
N LEU A 254 -64.05 47.77 -15.55
CA LEU A 254 -63.77 46.33 -15.48
C LEU A 254 -62.42 45.99 -16.11
N GLY A 255 -62.09 46.59 -17.26
CA GLY A 255 -60.79 46.43 -17.89
C GLY A 255 -59.63 46.97 -17.06
N GLN A 256 -59.80 48.15 -16.43
CA GLN A 256 -58.80 48.72 -15.53
C GLN A 256 -58.61 47.86 -14.27
N GLN A 257 -59.70 47.34 -13.71
CA GLN A 257 -59.64 46.44 -12.56
C GLN A 257 -58.89 45.15 -12.93
N ALA A 258 -59.25 44.51 -14.04
CA ALA A 258 -58.56 43.31 -14.53
C ALA A 258 -57.07 43.57 -14.80
N THR A 259 -56.73 44.72 -15.39
CA THR A 259 -55.33 45.11 -15.64
C THR A 259 -54.57 45.32 -14.33
N LYS A 260 -55.19 45.98 -13.34
CA LYS A 260 -54.60 46.19 -12.00
C LYS A 260 -54.35 44.86 -11.29
N GLU A 261 -55.33 43.95 -11.31
CA GLU A 261 -55.19 42.61 -10.71
C GLU A 261 -54.09 41.80 -11.40
N SER A 262 -54.02 41.84 -12.73
CA SER A 262 -52.97 41.17 -13.51
C SER A 262 -51.57 41.71 -13.20
N LEU A 263 -51.40 43.04 -13.17
CA LEU A 263 -50.13 43.68 -12.78
C LEU A 263 -49.73 43.34 -11.35
N GLN A 264 -50.69 43.28 -10.43
CA GLN A 264 -50.41 42.91 -9.05
C GLN A 264 -49.97 41.45 -8.93
N LYS A 265 -50.61 40.53 -9.66
CA LYS A 265 -50.19 39.12 -9.75
C LYS A 265 -48.78 38.98 -10.33
N MET A 266 -48.48 39.68 -11.43
CA MET A 266 -47.12 39.70 -12.01
C MET A 266 -46.11 40.22 -11.00
N ARG A 267 -46.40 41.34 -10.33
CA ARG A 267 -45.49 41.90 -9.33
C ARG A 267 -45.22 40.90 -8.21
N THR A 268 -46.25 40.26 -7.65
CA THR A 268 -46.08 39.27 -6.59
C THR A 268 -45.30 38.04 -7.08
N ALA A 269 -45.56 37.58 -8.31
CA ALA A 269 -44.83 36.45 -8.88
C ALA A 269 -43.34 36.77 -9.10
N THR A 270 -43.04 37.94 -9.66
CA THR A 270 -41.64 38.40 -9.85
C THR A 270 -40.92 38.60 -8.53
N GLU A 271 -41.60 39.11 -7.50
CA GLU A 271 -41.01 39.31 -6.17
C GLU A 271 -40.72 37.96 -5.47
N GLN A 272 -41.61 36.98 -5.64
CA GLN A 272 -41.42 35.61 -5.17
C GLN A 272 -40.23 34.94 -5.87
N GLU A 273 -40.18 34.98 -7.21
CA GLU A 273 -39.10 34.41 -8.01
C GLU A 273 -37.75 35.04 -7.66
N LYS A 274 -37.72 36.37 -7.46
CA LYS A 274 -36.52 37.08 -7.01
C LYS A 274 -36.04 36.55 -5.66
N MET A 275 -36.93 36.35 -4.69
CA MET A 275 -36.55 35.80 -3.37
C MET A 275 -35.98 34.38 -3.50
N GLU A 276 -36.58 33.54 -4.33
CA GLU A 276 -36.10 32.17 -4.56
C GLU A 276 -34.72 32.16 -5.22
N LEU A 277 -34.51 33.00 -6.24
CA LEU A 277 -33.21 33.15 -6.89
C LEU A 277 -32.15 33.69 -5.95
N GLU A 278 -32.48 34.64 -5.08
CA GLU A 278 -31.55 35.20 -4.11
C GLU A 278 -31.16 34.17 -3.04
N LYS A 279 -32.11 33.34 -2.58
CA LYS A 279 -31.85 32.20 -1.70
C LYS A 279 -30.93 31.17 -2.36
N LYS A 280 -31.23 30.79 -3.60
CA LYS A 280 -30.42 29.83 -4.37
C LYS A 280 -29.01 30.36 -4.63
N ARG A 281 -28.87 31.67 -4.88
CA ARG A 281 -27.56 32.34 -4.98
C ARG A 281 -26.78 32.21 -3.68
N GLN A 282 -27.41 32.46 -2.52
CA GLN A 282 -26.75 32.33 -1.22
C GLN A 282 -26.31 30.90 -0.93
N GLU A 283 -27.16 29.91 -1.21
CA GLU A 283 -26.84 28.49 -1.05
C GLU A 283 -25.64 28.06 -1.90
N LEU A 284 -25.65 28.41 -3.19
CA LEU A 284 -24.53 28.14 -4.09
C LEU A 284 -23.24 28.83 -3.64
N ASN A 285 -23.32 30.05 -3.10
CA ASN A 285 -22.15 30.77 -2.61
C ASN A 285 -21.53 30.06 -1.40
N VAL A 286 -22.37 29.57 -0.47
CA VAL A 286 -21.91 28.77 0.67
C VAL A 286 -21.29 27.45 0.22
N GLU A 287 -21.89 26.78 -0.77
CA GLU A 287 -21.32 25.54 -1.33
C GLU A 287 -19.96 25.80 -1.99
N ILE A 288 -19.82 26.87 -2.76
CA ILE A 288 -18.55 27.27 -3.38
C ILE A 288 -17.47 27.51 -2.33
N GLU A 289 -17.77 28.28 -1.28
CA GLU A 289 -16.80 28.54 -0.22
C GLU A 289 -16.42 27.24 0.50
N THR A 290 -17.39 26.39 0.82
CA THR A 290 -17.14 25.08 1.45
C THR A 290 -16.23 24.20 0.59
N ARG A 291 -16.48 24.16 -0.73
CA ARG A 291 -15.62 23.42 -1.68
C ARG A 291 -14.21 23.99 -1.73
N LYS A 292 -14.03 25.31 -1.81
CA LYS A 292 -12.70 25.96 -1.77
C LYS A 292 -11.91 25.59 -0.51
N PHE A 293 -12.55 25.62 0.66
CA PHE A 293 -11.89 25.21 1.91
C PHE A 293 -11.55 23.72 1.93
N SER A 294 -12.39 22.87 1.36
CA SER A 294 -12.11 21.43 1.27
C SER A 294 -10.96 21.12 0.29
N GLU A 295 -10.90 21.84 -0.83
CA GLU A 295 -9.88 21.66 -1.86
C GLU A 295 -8.51 22.14 -1.37
N THR A 296 -8.45 23.31 -0.73
CA THR A 296 -7.21 23.83 -0.12
C THR A 296 -6.67 22.90 0.96
N LYS A 297 -7.54 22.39 1.84
CA LYS A 297 -7.15 21.42 2.87
C LYS A 297 -6.62 20.10 2.28
N SER A 298 -7.27 19.58 1.25
CA SER A 298 -6.84 18.36 0.55
C SER A 298 -5.51 18.56 -0.17
N ALA A 299 -5.34 19.70 -0.86
CA ALA A 299 -4.11 20.04 -1.56
C ALA A 299 -2.91 20.17 -0.60
N GLU A 300 -3.11 20.81 0.55
CA GLU A 300 -2.07 20.93 1.59
C GLU A 300 -1.69 19.58 2.19
N GLN A 301 -2.68 18.74 2.53
CA GLN A 301 -2.44 17.39 3.03
C GLN A 301 -1.71 16.51 2.00
N ASN A 302 -2.10 16.61 0.72
CA ASN A 302 -1.43 15.89 -0.37
C ASN A 302 0.01 16.38 -0.53
N ALA A 303 0.26 17.69 -0.49
CA ALA A 303 1.61 18.25 -0.57
C ALA A 303 2.50 17.76 0.58
N GLU A 304 1.98 17.68 1.81
CA GLU A 304 2.70 17.15 2.97
C GLU A 304 3.06 15.67 2.79
N VAL A 305 2.11 14.86 2.33
CA VAL A 305 2.34 13.43 2.08
C VAL A 305 3.37 13.24 0.96
N THR A 306 3.27 13.99 -0.14
CA THR A 306 4.24 13.95 -1.24
C THR A 306 5.64 14.36 -0.76
N ALA A 307 5.76 15.40 0.08
CA ALA A 307 7.04 15.81 0.65
C ALA A 307 7.66 14.70 1.53
N LYS A 308 6.86 14.04 2.38
CA LYS A 308 7.32 12.90 3.21
C LYS A 308 7.79 11.73 2.34
N LEU A 309 7.04 11.37 1.31
CA LEU A 309 7.41 10.29 0.38
C LEU A 309 8.70 10.62 -0.37
N ASN A 310 8.85 11.85 -0.88
CA ASN A 310 10.08 12.28 -1.54
C ASN A 310 11.28 12.20 -0.59
N SER A 311 11.14 12.65 0.66
CA SER A 311 12.20 12.52 1.66
C SER A 311 12.59 11.05 1.92
N GLN A 312 11.63 10.13 1.96
CA GLN A 312 11.91 8.71 2.11
C GLN A 312 12.60 8.13 0.88
N ILE A 313 12.17 8.52 -0.33
CA ILE A 313 12.82 8.11 -1.58
C ILE A 313 14.28 8.54 -1.60
N ASP A 314 14.57 9.78 -1.22
CA ASP A 314 15.94 10.30 -1.20
C ASP A 314 16.80 9.58 -0.16
N GLU A 315 16.24 9.27 1.02
CA GLU A 315 16.94 8.46 2.02
C GLU A 315 17.27 7.06 1.49
N GLN A 316 16.31 6.40 0.83
CA GLN A 316 16.53 5.07 0.24
C GLN A 316 17.55 5.12 -0.90
N ARG A 317 17.53 6.16 -1.73
CA ARG A 317 18.55 6.38 -2.77
C ARG A 317 19.95 6.52 -2.15
N SER A 318 20.08 7.33 -1.10
CA SER A 318 21.36 7.48 -0.37
C SER A 318 21.83 6.17 0.26
N ARG A 319 20.91 5.38 0.84
CA ARG A 319 21.23 4.05 1.39
C ARG A 319 21.71 3.09 0.30
N LYS A 320 21.04 3.06 -0.84
CA LYS A 320 21.42 2.26 -2.01
C LYS A 320 22.81 2.65 -2.51
N GLU A 321 23.07 3.94 -2.72
CA GLU A 321 24.36 4.43 -3.20
C GLU A 321 25.52 4.09 -2.26
N ARG A 322 25.30 4.21 -0.94
CA ARG A 322 26.27 3.77 0.07
C ARG A 322 26.56 2.27 0.01
N ALA A 323 25.53 1.45 -0.12
CA ALA A 323 25.67 0.00 -0.24
C ALA A 323 26.39 -0.40 -1.54
N GLU A 324 26.06 0.24 -2.66
CA GLU A 324 26.71 0.03 -3.95
C GLU A 324 28.18 0.42 -3.93
N SER A 325 28.51 1.54 -3.28
CA SER A 325 29.89 2.00 -3.10
C SER A 325 30.69 1.03 -2.22
N ALA A 326 30.12 0.54 -1.13
CA ALA A 326 30.75 -0.48 -0.28
C ALA A 326 30.96 -1.80 -1.05
N SER A 327 29.95 -2.23 -1.81
CA SER A 327 30.03 -3.42 -2.65
C SER A 327 31.10 -3.30 -3.72
N ARG A 328 31.26 -2.11 -4.32
CA ARG A 328 32.32 -1.81 -5.30
C ARG A 328 33.71 -1.96 -4.68
N ARG A 329 33.94 -1.37 -3.50
CA ARG A 329 35.21 -1.50 -2.75
C ARG A 329 35.55 -2.95 -2.44
N ILE A 330 34.56 -3.75 -2.01
CA ILE A 330 34.76 -5.18 -1.72
C ILE A 330 35.15 -5.94 -3.00
N ARG A 331 34.51 -5.64 -4.15
CA ARG A 331 34.87 -6.25 -5.44
C ARG A 331 36.28 -5.90 -5.87
N GLU A 332 36.67 -4.64 -5.72
CA GLU A 332 38.03 -4.17 -6.02
C GLU A 332 39.07 -4.92 -5.17
N LEU A 333 38.83 -5.03 -3.86
CA LEU A 333 39.71 -5.79 -2.96
C LEU A 333 39.76 -7.29 -3.31
N LEU A 334 38.62 -7.89 -3.64
CA LEU A 334 38.55 -9.29 -4.09
C LEU A 334 39.37 -9.51 -5.35
N ASN A 335 39.29 -8.60 -6.32
CA ASN A 335 40.08 -8.66 -7.55
C ASN A 335 41.58 -8.53 -7.26
N GLU A 336 41.96 -7.65 -6.33
CA GLU A 336 43.35 -7.48 -5.90
C GLU A 336 43.89 -8.75 -5.23
N VAL A 337 43.16 -9.32 -4.25
CA VAL A 337 43.52 -10.58 -3.58
C VAL A 337 43.61 -11.72 -4.59
N THR A 338 42.65 -11.82 -5.50
CA THR A 338 42.64 -12.84 -6.56
C THR A 338 43.88 -12.67 -7.45
N GLY A 339 44.23 -11.45 -7.84
CA GLY A 339 45.44 -11.17 -8.60
C GLY A 339 46.74 -11.55 -7.86
N ILE A 340 46.81 -11.31 -6.55
CA ILE A 340 47.95 -11.74 -5.72
C ILE A 340 48.03 -13.27 -5.68
N LEU A 341 46.90 -13.96 -5.46
CA LEU A 341 46.84 -15.42 -5.42
C LEU A 341 47.23 -16.03 -6.77
N TYR A 342 46.77 -15.48 -7.89
CA TYR A 342 47.17 -15.93 -9.23
C TYR A 342 48.69 -15.81 -9.42
N LYS A 343 49.29 -14.66 -9.08
CA LYS A 343 50.74 -14.46 -9.15
C LYS A 343 51.50 -15.44 -8.25
N LEU A 344 50.95 -15.76 -7.07
CA LEU A 344 51.53 -16.75 -6.17
C LEU A 344 51.47 -18.15 -6.78
N CYS A 345 50.32 -18.54 -7.34
CA CYS A 345 50.14 -19.81 -8.05
C CYS A 345 51.10 -19.95 -9.24
N GLU A 346 51.28 -18.91 -10.04
CA GLU A 346 52.27 -18.90 -11.14
C GLU A 346 53.69 -19.14 -10.62
N LYS A 347 54.10 -18.44 -9.55
CA LYS A 347 55.43 -18.65 -8.94
C LYS A 347 55.64 -20.07 -8.43
N PHE A 348 54.60 -20.70 -7.86
CA PHE A 348 54.67 -22.09 -7.43
C PHE A 348 54.71 -23.06 -8.61
N GLN A 349 53.95 -22.82 -9.69
CA GLN A 349 54.03 -23.65 -10.91
C GLN A 349 55.42 -23.59 -11.54
N VAL A 350 56.03 -22.41 -11.66
CA VAL A 350 57.40 -22.26 -12.18
C VAL A 350 58.42 -22.99 -11.29
N ARG A 351 58.28 -22.93 -9.96
CA ARG A 351 59.16 -23.68 -9.04
C ARG A 351 58.97 -25.19 -9.15
N VAL A 352 57.75 -25.69 -9.28
CA VAL A 352 57.48 -27.13 -9.44
C VAL A 352 58.03 -27.65 -10.77
N ILE A 353 57.96 -26.86 -11.84
CA ILE A 353 58.57 -27.20 -13.14
C ILE A 353 60.10 -27.22 -13.03
N ASN A 354 60.71 -26.24 -12.34
CA ASN A 354 62.16 -26.22 -12.11
C ASN A 354 62.65 -27.38 -11.24
N TYR A 355 61.86 -27.84 -10.26
CA TYR A 355 62.23 -29.02 -9.46
C TYR A 355 62.16 -30.32 -10.25
N LYS A 356 61.21 -30.47 -11.19
CA LYS A 356 61.16 -31.64 -12.09
C LYS A 356 62.35 -31.69 -13.04
N PHE A 357 62.83 -30.54 -13.51
CA PHE A 357 64.00 -30.47 -14.40
C PHE A 357 65.33 -30.81 -13.70
N VAL A 358 65.43 -30.54 -12.40
CA VAL A 358 66.63 -30.87 -11.60
C VAL A 358 66.65 -32.36 -11.20
N ASP A 359 65.49 -32.99 -10.98
CA ASP A 359 65.44 -34.43 -10.67
C ASP A 359 65.75 -35.30 -11.91
N ASP A 360 65.31 -34.86 -13.10
CA ASP A 360 65.61 -35.54 -14.38
C ASP A 360 67.09 -35.42 -14.82
N THR A 361 67.86 -34.47 -14.25
CA THR A 361 69.29 -34.31 -14.52
C THR A 361 70.20 -35.07 -13.55
N VAL A 362 69.68 -35.54 -12.40
CA VAL A 362 70.46 -36.32 -11.42
C VAL A 362 70.35 -37.85 -11.65
N GLN A 363 69.47 -38.30 -12.56
CA GLN A 363 69.35 -39.71 -12.96
C GLN A 363 70.08 -40.08 -14.27
N LYS A 364 70.87 -39.16 -14.83
CA LYS A 364 71.79 -39.42 -15.93
C LYS A 364 73.18 -38.85 -15.60
N ASP A 365 73.89 -39.55 -14.74
CA ASP A 365 75.36 -39.62 -14.74
C ASP A 365 75.79 -40.96 -14.11
#